data_AF-A0A800UF54-F1
#
_entry.id   AF-A0A800UF54-F1
#
_cell.length_a   1.000
_cell.length_b   1.000
_cell.length_c   1.000
_cell.angle_alpha   90.00
_cell.angle_beta   90.00
_cell.angle_gamma   90.00
#
_symmetry.space_group_name_H-M   'P 1'
#
loop_
_entity.id
_entity.type
_entity.pdbx_description
1 polymer ?
#
loop_
_entity_poly.entity_id
_entity_poly.type
_entity_poly.pdbx_seq_one_letter_code
_entity_poly.pdbx_strand_id
1 'polypeptide(L)'
;MRDDISLEINIGNQNKTLILNSTNNSWVNNGLIALVQEVRKINELSEDETNIELNEGHILISSEDSESLYGCISQALHNIAAKGTYNFSTAFKIINKESNASYAPPKEYPALKGEVKNTMGILDSERKILKDKNHSDGKRQQIWKMRMNYLGSEDNYLGIGLNLKNHGDFKKLRELKDGNEICPVCGMATSTLIEMKQFFNPLSSEHHNNIVEGFSTDIRKKVKSCPKCIILSYFSLFDYYIPFFYIPGKETYLAIPNTVNIETLRIINNNLSLKGQYVDFSGSRCTSYSTNIRFLPHKSKSASMLTLLHNIKNRYSEKDPEELTISPFIEVTKEKFVDMVEWLFISKNSHSIFHRRANEKVYEILKPHKDPTNNDDVYLVPDVLCNFSFDIFDENEMERLYNGILKFDAKKISNGLFKMAKESISKSDRIRMGSRAQGSPPLYLFREVFLDKIMEVSTMLEENVRKACKEVAETIGKGFSEDVGMMTKFAYASSPEDFRSAMADASFRLAKISALNKDKNYWLDKESMEIFLGSLERAKFDDIKNYFVSFMSVYTLSENYKNRKTQGGK
;
A
#
# COMPACT_ATOMS: atom_id res chain seq x y z
N MET A 1 55.79 -40.88 21.16
CA MET A 1 54.47 -41.39 21.55
C MET A 1 53.47 -40.68 20.65
N ARG A 2 53.24 -41.24 19.46
CA ARG A 2 52.10 -42.13 19.14
C ARG A 2 50.76 -41.39 19.19
N ASP A 3 50.40 -40.84 18.04
CA ASP A 3 49.24 -41.15 17.21
C ASP A 3 47.86 -41.30 17.88
N ASP A 4 46.95 -40.47 17.37
CA ASP A 4 45.62 -40.79 16.84
C ASP A 4 44.73 -41.74 17.62
N ILE A 5 43.63 -41.19 18.13
CA ILE A 5 42.29 -41.67 17.74
C ILE A 5 41.41 -40.44 17.45
N SER A 6 41.24 -40.22 16.15
CA SER A 6 40.08 -39.60 15.54
C SER A 6 38.80 -40.30 16.01
N LEU A 7 37.82 -39.53 16.47
CA LEU A 7 36.42 -39.92 16.37
C LEU A 7 35.77 -38.97 15.39
N GLU A 8 36.03 -39.27 14.11
CA GLU A 8 35.08 -39.05 13.04
C GLU A 8 33.73 -39.65 13.48
N ILE A 9 32.77 -38.78 13.75
CA ILE A 9 31.37 -39.11 13.45
C ILE A 9 31.06 -38.35 12.16
N ASN A 10 31.55 -38.92 11.06
CA ASN A 10 31.04 -38.65 9.74
C ASN A 10 30.04 -39.76 9.42
N ILE A 11 28.83 -39.63 9.97
CA ILE A 11 27.67 -40.40 9.57
C ILE A 11 26.54 -39.40 9.32
N GLY A 12 26.38 -39.04 8.04
CA GLY A 12 25.32 -38.22 7.44
C GLY A 12 24.47 -37.35 8.36
N ASN A 13 24.87 -36.09 8.57
CA ASN A 13 23.96 -35.08 9.14
C ASN A 13 22.83 -34.78 8.14
N GLN A 14 21.78 -35.59 8.21
CA GLN A 14 20.44 -35.19 7.79
C GLN A 14 20.00 -34.05 8.74
N ASN A 15 20.23 -32.81 8.34
CA ASN A 15 19.93 -31.64 9.16
C ASN A 15 18.42 -31.61 9.49
N LYS A 16 18.09 -31.97 10.73
CA LYS A 16 16.74 -31.90 11.32
C LYS A 16 16.30 -30.48 11.65
N THR A 17 17.22 -29.52 11.50
CA THR A 17 17.02 -28.10 11.79
C THR A 17 17.53 -27.26 10.64
N LEU A 18 16.76 -26.25 10.26
CA LEU A 18 17.10 -25.26 9.26
C LEU A 18 17.11 -23.86 9.89
N ILE A 19 18.27 -23.19 9.81
CA ILE A 19 18.44 -21.80 10.25
C ILE A 19 18.34 -20.89 9.03
N LEU A 20 17.43 -19.92 9.08
CA LEU A 20 17.17 -18.94 8.04
C LEU A 20 17.34 -17.52 8.60
N ASN A 21 18.38 -16.83 8.15
CA ASN A 21 18.69 -15.48 8.63
C ASN A 21 17.87 -14.42 7.91
N SER A 22 17.54 -13.33 8.60
CA SER A 22 17.15 -12.09 7.93
C SER A 22 18.33 -11.56 7.10
N THR A 23 18.02 -10.82 6.04
CA THR A 23 18.97 -10.38 5.02
C THR A 23 18.75 -8.92 4.68
N ASN A 24 19.68 -8.30 3.96
CA ASN A 24 19.45 -6.95 3.40
C ASN A 24 18.56 -6.97 2.14
N ASN A 25 18.06 -8.14 1.73
CA ASN A 25 17.19 -8.29 0.58
C ASN A 25 15.74 -8.46 1.05
N SER A 26 14.94 -7.39 0.93
CA SER A 26 13.56 -7.34 1.42
C SER A 26 12.65 -8.38 0.74
N TRP A 27 12.96 -8.79 -0.50
CA TRP A 27 12.25 -9.88 -1.18
C TRP A 27 12.51 -11.24 -0.52
N VAL A 28 13.74 -11.54 -0.12
CA VAL A 28 14.08 -12.74 0.64
C VAL A 28 13.43 -12.72 2.02
N ASN A 29 13.44 -11.57 2.69
CA ASN A 29 12.81 -11.42 4.01
C ASN A 29 11.28 -11.58 3.99
N ASN A 30 10.61 -11.11 2.93
CA ASN A 30 9.18 -11.37 2.76
C ASN A 30 8.91 -12.88 2.65
N GLY A 31 9.75 -13.59 1.90
CA GLY A 31 9.61 -15.02 1.67
C GLY A 31 9.89 -15.84 2.93
N LEU A 32 10.80 -15.34 3.78
CA LEU A 32 11.05 -15.89 5.11
C LEU A 32 9.78 -15.92 5.96
N ILE A 33 9.04 -14.80 6.01
CA ILE A 33 7.79 -14.71 6.78
C ILE A 33 6.66 -15.50 6.12
N ALA A 34 6.56 -15.47 4.79
CA ALA A 34 5.58 -16.27 4.05
C ALA A 34 5.75 -17.78 4.32
N LEU A 35 7.00 -18.27 4.34
CA LEU A 35 7.31 -19.65 4.73
C LEU A 35 6.83 -19.94 6.15
N VAL A 36 7.18 -19.09 7.13
CA VAL A 36 6.80 -19.31 8.53
C VAL A 36 5.29 -19.40 8.72
N GLN A 37 4.54 -18.49 8.10
CA GLN A 37 3.09 -18.49 8.22
C GLN A 37 2.45 -19.76 7.65
N GLU A 38 3.01 -20.29 6.57
CA GLU A 38 2.41 -21.43 5.87
C GLU A 38 2.80 -22.75 6.53
N VAL A 39 4.00 -22.84 7.11
CA VAL A 39 4.35 -23.95 8.00
C VAL A 39 3.46 -23.94 9.25
N ARG A 40 3.21 -22.78 9.88
CA ARG A 40 2.27 -22.69 11.03
C ARG A 40 0.88 -23.18 10.68
N LYS A 41 0.34 -22.78 9.53
CA LYS A 41 -0.96 -23.25 9.04
C LYS A 41 -0.98 -24.76 8.80
N ILE A 42 0.11 -25.35 8.35
CA ILE A 42 0.22 -26.81 8.20
C ILE A 42 0.17 -27.48 9.57
N ASN A 43 0.97 -27.01 10.54
CA ASN A 43 1.00 -27.57 11.89
C ASN A 43 -0.33 -27.43 12.65
N GLU A 44 -1.13 -26.40 12.34
CA GLU A 44 -2.48 -26.26 12.92
C GLU A 44 -3.49 -27.25 12.32
N LEU A 45 -3.26 -27.71 11.09
CA LEU A 45 -4.15 -28.58 10.33
C LEU A 45 -3.71 -30.05 10.33
N SER A 46 -2.52 -30.36 10.82
CA SER A 46 -1.91 -31.69 10.80
C SER A 46 -1.16 -31.96 12.11
N GLU A 47 -0.95 -33.22 12.45
CA GLU A 47 -0.10 -33.62 13.59
C GLU A 47 1.40 -33.51 13.27
N ASP A 48 1.78 -32.88 12.14
CA ASP A 48 3.18 -32.73 11.75
C ASP A 48 3.91 -31.76 12.73
N GLU A 49 4.81 -32.31 13.53
CA GLU A 49 5.59 -31.58 14.53
C GLU A 49 6.78 -30.83 13.90
N THR A 50 6.51 -29.82 13.08
CA THR A 50 7.56 -28.85 12.68
C THR A 50 7.57 -27.68 13.66
N ASN A 51 8.60 -27.55 14.49
CA ASN A 51 8.72 -26.44 15.43
C ASN A 51 9.32 -25.19 14.76
N ILE A 52 8.76 -24.01 15.05
CA ILE A 52 9.28 -22.72 14.55
C ILE A 52 9.60 -21.79 15.71
N GLU A 53 10.86 -21.37 15.79
CA GLU A 53 11.32 -20.34 16.73
C GLU A 53 11.71 -19.07 15.98
N LEU A 54 11.22 -17.92 16.47
CA LEU A 54 11.50 -16.60 15.91
C LEU A 54 12.46 -15.85 16.81
N ASN A 55 13.64 -15.51 16.28
CA ASN A 55 14.64 -14.69 16.94
C ASN A 55 14.83 -13.36 16.20
N GLU A 56 15.53 -12.40 16.81
CA GLU A 56 15.66 -11.03 16.29
C GLU A 56 16.31 -10.96 14.89
N GLY A 57 17.21 -11.89 14.56
CA GLY A 57 17.94 -11.93 13.27
C GLY A 57 17.82 -13.23 12.48
N HIS A 58 17.12 -14.24 12.99
CA HIS A 58 16.94 -15.51 12.28
C HIS A 58 15.70 -16.27 12.74
N ILE A 59 15.34 -17.28 11.96
CA ILE A 59 14.26 -18.21 12.23
C ILE A 59 14.85 -19.62 12.23
N LEU A 60 14.49 -20.41 13.23
CA LEU A 60 14.79 -21.83 13.31
C LEU A 60 13.53 -22.62 12.96
N ILE A 61 13.67 -23.56 12.04
CA ILE A 61 12.63 -24.55 11.72
C ILE A 61 13.23 -25.92 12.01
N SER A 62 12.64 -26.68 12.93
CA SER A 62 13.10 -28.02 13.30
C SER A 62 11.98 -29.05 13.18
N SER A 63 12.34 -30.30 12.93
CA SER A 63 11.41 -31.44 12.89
C SER A 63 12.10 -32.70 13.42
N GLU A 64 11.35 -33.79 13.60
CA GLU A 64 11.88 -35.07 14.09
C GLU A 64 12.96 -35.66 13.17
N ASP A 65 12.80 -35.47 11.86
CA ASP A 65 13.73 -35.93 10.83
C ASP A 65 13.79 -34.95 9.64
N SER A 66 14.79 -35.13 8.77
CA SER A 66 14.99 -34.23 7.63
C SER A 66 13.95 -34.39 6.52
N GLU A 67 13.41 -35.58 6.28
CA GLU A 67 12.38 -35.78 5.26
C GLU A 67 11.10 -35.05 5.65
N SER A 68 10.73 -35.09 6.94
CA SER A 68 9.60 -34.35 7.50
C SER A 68 9.80 -32.84 7.36
N LEU A 69 10.97 -32.32 7.74
CA LEU A 69 11.31 -30.89 7.59
C LEU A 69 11.21 -30.41 6.13
N TYR A 70 11.89 -31.08 5.20
CA TYR A 70 11.88 -30.68 3.79
C TYR A 70 10.56 -31.01 3.08
N GLY A 71 9.85 -32.05 3.54
CA GLY A 71 8.48 -32.36 3.12
C GLY A 71 7.55 -31.20 3.44
N CYS A 72 7.59 -30.71 4.68
CA CYS A 72 6.80 -29.57 5.14
C CYS A 72 7.11 -28.29 4.34
N ILE A 73 8.38 -27.96 4.11
CA ILE A 73 8.77 -26.79 3.28
C ILE A 73 8.23 -26.92 1.85
N SER A 74 8.34 -28.11 1.24
CA SER A 74 7.80 -28.34 -0.11
C SER A 74 6.28 -28.23 -0.14
N GLN A 75 5.60 -28.74 0.87
CA GLN A 75 4.14 -28.66 0.98
C GLN A 75 3.68 -27.21 1.20
N ALA A 76 4.40 -26.44 2.02
CA ALA A 76 4.14 -25.03 2.23
C ALA A 76 4.21 -24.24 0.92
N LEU A 77 5.27 -24.42 0.12
CA LEU A 77 5.36 -23.74 -1.18
C LEU A 77 4.26 -24.19 -2.15
N HIS A 78 3.92 -25.48 -2.16
CA HIS A 78 2.83 -26.01 -2.98
C HIS A 78 1.50 -25.34 -2.62
N ASN A 79 1.16 -25.27 -1.33
CA ASN A 79 -0.07 -24.65 -0.83
C ASN A 79 -0.17 -23.17 -1.24
N ILE A 80 0.92 -22.43 -1.07
CA ILE A 80 0.99 -21.02 -1.47
C ILE A 80 0.82 -20.88 -2.98
N ALA A 81 1.54 -21.66 -3.79
CA ALA A 81 1.48 -21.56 -5.24
C ALA A 81 0.09 -21.91 -5.78
N ALA A 82 -0.50 -23.01 -5.29
CA ALA A 82 -1.83 -23.48 -5.66
C ALA A 82 -2.90 -22.40 -5.49
N LYS A 83 -2.89 -21.71 -4.34
CA LYS A 83 -3.87 -20.64 -4.04
C LYS A 83 -3.47 -19.28 -4.60
N GLY A 84 -2.18 -19.02 -4.71
CA GLY A 84 -1.61 -17.68 -4.90
C GLY A 84 -1.36 -17.25 -6.34
N THR A 85 -1.44 -18.16 -7.33
CA THR A 85 -0.98 -17.83 -8.69
C THR A 85 -2.10 -17.45 -9.66
N TYR A 86 -3.27 -18.10 -9.58
CA TYR A 86 -4.39 -17.88 -10.49
C TYR A 86 -5.68 -17.55 -9.73
N ASN A 87 -6.47 -16.66 -10.32
CA ASN A 87 -7.84 -16.35 -9.90
C ASN A 87 -8.83 -16.96 -10.90
N PHE A 88 -10.07 -17.15 -10.44
CA PHE A 88 -11.19 -17.36 -11.36
C PHE A 88 -11.41 -16.12 -12.23
N SER A 89 -11.78 -16.29 -13.49
CA SER A 89 -11.87 -15.18 -14.44
C SER A 89 -12.90 -14.12 -14.02
N THR A 90 -12.53 -12.86 -14.26
CA THR A 90 -13.38 -11.71 -13.99
C THR A 90 -14.69 -11.77 -14.78
N ALA A 91 -14.69 -12.33 -15.99
CA ALA A 91 -15.88 -12.44 -16.82
C ALA A 91 -16.97 -13.29 -16.15
N PHE A 92 -16.63 -14.49 -15.67
CA PHE A 92 -17.58 -15.37 -14.99
C PHE A 92 -18.08 -14.76 -13.68
N LYS A 93 -17.25 -14.03 -12.94
CA LYS A 93 -17.70 -13.33 -11.74
C LYS A 93 -18.73 -12.24 -12.02
N ILE A 94 -18.53 -11.49 -13.11
CA ILE A 94 -19.52 -10.49 -13.56
C ILE A 94 -20.82 -11.19 -13.95
N ILE A 95 -20.74 -12.26 -14.74
CA ILE A 95 -21.92 -13.01 -15.15
C ILE A 95 -22.69 -13.56 -13.94
N ASN A 96 -22.02 -14.24 -13.01
CA ASN A 96 -22.65 -14.76 -11.79
C ASN A 96 -23.35 -13.67 -10.98
N LYS A 97 -22.73 -12.49 -10.86
CA LYS A 97 -23.27 -11.36 -10.12
C LYS A 97 -24.54 -10.78 -10.77
N GLU A 98 -24.62 -10.77 -12.10
CA GLU A 98 -25.65 -10.03 -12.83
C GLU A 98 -26.76 -10.92 -13.43
N SER A 99 -26.57 -12.25 -13.50
CA SER A 99 -27.51 -13.17 -14.19
C SER A 99 -27.98 -14.39 -13.39
N ASN A 100 -27.72 -14.42 -12.07
CA ASN A 100 -27.93 -15.60 -11.21
C ASN A 100 -27.21 -16.88 -11.72
N ALA A 101 -26.28 -16.75 -12.66
CA ALA A 101 -25.43 -17.85 -13.09
C ALA A 101 -24.56 -18.34 -11.92
N SER A 102 -24.17 -19.61 -11.99
CA SER A 102 -23.39 -20.29 -10.94
C SER A 102 -22.10 -20.88 -11.52
N TYR A 103 -21.41 -20.14 -12.39
CA TYR A 103 -20.12 -20.58 -12.90
C TYR A 103 -19.11 -20.70 -11.76
N ALA A 104 -18.44 -21.84 -11.69
CA ALA A 104 -17.34 -22.09 -10.78
C ALA A 104 -16.12 -22.59 -11.56
N PRO A 105 -14.90 -22.43 -11.01
CA PRO A 105 -13.73 -23.11 -11.55
C PRO A 105 -13.96 -24.64 -11.59
N PRO A 106 -13.55 -25.34 -12.66
CA PRO A 106 -13.72 -26.80 -12.77
C PRO A 106 -12.79 -27.60 -11.84
N LYS A 107 -11.71 -26.97 -11.37
CA LYS A 107 -10.74 -27.46 -10.39
C LYS A 107 -10.35 -26.28 -9.50
N GLU A 108 -9.73 -26.53 -8.35
CA GLU A 108 -9.30 -25.45 -7.44
C GLU A 108 -8.20 -24.57 -8.07
N TYR A 109 -7.30 -25.16 -8.85
CA TYR A 109 -6.21 -24.47 -9.56
C TYR A 109 -5.78 -25.27 -10.81
N PRO A 110 -5.14 -24.63 -11.81
CA PRO A 110 -4.58 -25.32 -12.97
C PRO A 110 -3.32 -26.11 -12.57
N ALA A 111 -3.24 -27.39 -12.90
CA ALA A 111 -2.13 -28.27 -12.48
C ALA A 111 -1.28 -28.80 -13.64
N LEU A 112 -1.74 -28.62 -14.88
CA LEU A 112 -1.05 -29.12 -16.08
C LEU A 112 -0.80 -27.99 -17.08
N LYS A 113 0.27 -28.16 -17.88
CA LYS A 113 0.66 -27.21 -18.92
C LYS A 113 -0.47 -27.00 -19.92
N GLY A 114 -0.83 -25.74 -20.15
CA GLY A 114 -1.90 -25.33 -21.06
C GLY A 114 -3.28 -25.23 -20.41
N GLU A 115 -3.50 -25.78 -19.20
CA GLU A 115 -4.80 -25.66 -18.52
C GLU A 115 -5.18 -24.20 -18.23
N VAL A 116 -4.19 -23.33 -18.07
CA VAL A 116 -4.40 -21.88 -17.88
C VAL A 116 -5.11 -21.23 -19.07
N LYS A 117 -4.98 -21.81 -20.27
CA LYS A 117 -5.62 -21.33 -21.52
C LYS A 117 -7.01 -21.93 -21.74
N ASN A 118 -7.48 -22.80 -20.85
CA ASN A 118 -8.80 -23.39 -20.97
C ASN A 118 -9.88 -22.32 -20.95
N THR A 119 -10.91 -22.52 -21.77
CA THR A 119 -12.03 -21.61 -21.93
C THR A 119 -13.35 -22.35 -21.77
N MET A 120 -14.38 -21.66 -21.27
CA MET A 120 -15.76 -22.16 -21.24
C MET A 120 -16.65 -21.28 -22.12
N GLY A 121 -17.68 -21.90 -22.73
CA GLY A 121 -18.67 -21.18 -23.52
C GLY A 121 -19.63 -20.39 -22.64
N ILE A 122 -20.14 -19.26 -23.16
CA ILE A 122 -21.17 -18.42 -22.51
C ILE A 122 -22.32 -18.15 -23.48
N LEU A 123 -23.51 -17.90 -22.94
CA LEU A 123 -24.74 -17.63 -23.70
C LEU A 123 -24.71 -16.23 -24.34
N ASP A 124 -25.49 -16.01 -25.40
CA ASP A 124 -25.58 -14.69 -26.04
C ASP A 124 -26.17 -13.61 -25.12
N SER A 125 -27.04 -13.98 -24.19
CA SER A 125 -27.53 -13.09 -23.13
C SER A 125 -26.42 -12.65 -22.16
N GLU A 126 -25.50 -13.55 -21.81
CA GLU A 126 -24.36 -13.29 -20.93
C GLU A 126 -23.29 -12.43 -21.63
N ARG A 127 -23.12 -12.61 -22.95
CA ARG A 127 -22.26 -11.75 -23.77
C ARG A 127 -22.71 -10.30 -23.72
N LYS A 128 -24.02 -10.04 -23.77
CA LYS A 128 -24.58 -8.70 -23.61
C LYS A 128 -24.22 -8.10 -22.25
N ILE A 129 -24.31 -8.88 -21.17
CA ILE A 129 -23.90 -8.44 -19.82
C ILE A 129 -22.41 -8.01 -19.81
N LEU A 130 -21.52 -8.82 -20.38
CA LEU A 130 -20.09 -8.47 -20.44
C LEU A 130 -19.85 -7.20 -21.24
N LYS A 131 -20.52 -7.05 -22.39
CA LYS A 131 -20.45 -5.86 -23.23
C LYS A 131 -20.91 -4.61 -22.48
N ASP A 132 -22.04 -4.68 -21.79
CA ASP A 132 -22.60 -3.57 -21.00
C ASP A 132 -21.68 -3.15 -19.84
N LYS A 133 -20.82 -4.06 -19.35
CA LYS A 133 -19.80 -3.80 -18.32
C LYS A 133 -18.41 -3.47 -18.91
N ASN A 134 -18.29 -3.23 -20.22
CA ASN A 134 -17.03 -2.96 -20.91
C ASN A 134 -15.98 -4.09 -20.77
N HIS A 135 -16.43 -5.34 -20.79
CA HIS A 135 -15.59 -6.53 -20.82
C HIS A 135 -15.66 -7.25 -22.18
N SER A 136 -14.64 -8.07 -22.47
CA SER A 136 -14.61 -8.91 -23.68
C SER A 136 -15.81 -9.84 -23.71
N ASP A 137 -16.61 -9.77 -24.78
CA ASP A 137 -17.90 -10.47 -24.96
C ASP A 137 -17.80 -11.67 -25.92
N GLY A 138 -16.60 -12.25 -26.07
CA GLY A 138 -16.40 -13.45 -26.89
C GLY A 138 -17.26 -14.63 -26.42
N LYS A 139 -17.66 -15.50 -27.37
CA LYS A 139 -18.47 -16.72 -27.10
C LYS A 139 -17.80 -17.70 -26.12
N ARG A 140 -16.48 -17.59 -25.94
CA ARG A 140 -15.70 -18.39 -25.00
C ARG A 140 -14.87 -17.46 -24.14
N GLN A 141 -14.88 -17.71 -22.84
CA GLN A 141 -14.14 -16.93 -21.85
C GLN A 141 -13.09 -17.81 -21.17
N GLN A 142 -11.89 -17.26 -20.95
CA GLN A 142 -10.83 -17.95 -20.22
C GLN A 142 -11.28 -18.21 -18.78
N ILE A 143 -10.97 -19.40 -18.25
CA ILE A 143 -11.35 -19.81 -16.88
C ILE A 143 -10.42 -19.18 -15.85
N TRP A 144 -9.11 -19.27 -16.12
CA TRP A 144 -8.06 -18.86 -15.20
C TRP A 144 -7.46 -17.53 -15.59
N LYS A 145 -7.30 -16.64 -14.61
CA LYS A 145 -6.63 -15.35 -14.77
C LYS A 145 -5.46 -15.29 -13.81
N MET A 146 -4.25 -15.21 -14.36
CA MET A 146 -3.03 -15.07 -13.57
C MET A 146 -3.12 -13.84 -12.67
N ARG A 147 -2.71 -13.96 -11.41
CA ARG A 147 -2.71 -12.84 -10.47
C ARG A 147 -1.70 -11.78 -10.90
N MET A 148 -2.04 -10.53 -10.66
CA MET A 148 -1.21 -9.40 -11.07
C MET A 148 0.08 -9.32 -10.24
N ASN A 149 0.08 -9.80 -9.00
CA ASN A 149 1.26 -9.84 -8.13
C ASN A 149 2.28 -10.95 -8.43
N TYR A 150 1.95 -11.90 -9.30
CA TYR A 150 2.87 -12.97 -9.69
C TYR A 150 3.83 -12.51 -10.80
N LEU A 151 5.14 -12.62 -10.60
CA LEU A 151 6.18 -12.19 -11.56
C LEU A 151 6.70 -13.30 -12.47
N GLY A 152 6.40 -14.57 -12.15
CA GLY A 152 6.93 -15.72 -12.87
C GLY A 152 6.14 -16.09 -14.13
N SER A 153 6.50 -17.23 -14.72
CA SER A 153 5.81 -17.85 -15.84
C SER A 153 5.01 -19.09 -15.42
N GLU A 154 4.16 -19.60 -16.31
CA GLU A 154 3.46 -20.88 -16.12
C GLU A 154 4.45 -22.03 -15.81
N ASP A 155 5.62 -22.06 -16.47
CA ASP A 155 6.63 -23.10 -16.24
C ASP A 155 7.24 -22.96 -14.83
N ASN A 156 7.41 -21.75 -14.31
CA ASN A 156 7.85 -21.56 -12.92
C ASN A 156 6.78 -22.02 -11.94
N TYR A 157 5.52 -21.71 -12.19
CA TYR A 157 4.41 -22.15 -11.37
C TYR A 157 4.33 -23.68 -11.28
N LEU A 158 4.39 -24.38 -12.42
CA LEU A 158 4.30 -25.84 -12.46
C LEU A 158 5.56 -26.52 -11.92
N GLY A 159 6.75 -26.03 -12.30
CA GLY A 159 8.03 -26.67 -11.99
C GLY A 159 8.60 -26.33 -10.61
N ILE A 160 8.34 -25.12 -10.10
CA ILE A 160 8.83 -24.65 -8.80
C ILE A 160 7.70 -24.65 -7.79
N GLY A 161 6.58 -24.00 -8.10
CA GLY A 161 5.47 -23.83 -7.17
C GLY A 161 4.81 -25.16 -6.80
N LEU A 162 4.27 -25.86 -7.79
CA LEU A 162 3.55 -27.13 -7.54
C LEU A 162 4.47 -28.34 -7.33
N ASN A 163 5.73 -28.29 -7.76
CA ASN A 163 6.63 -29.45 -7.81
C ASN A 163 8.04 -29.18 -7.23
N LEU A 164 8.13 -28.40 -6.15
CA LEU A 164 9.41 -28.01 -5.55
C LEU A 164 10.31 -29.20 -5.20
N LYS A 165 9.75 -30.28 -4.65
CA LYS A 165 10.48 -31.49 -4.20
C LYS A 165 11.42 -32.04 -5.28
N ASN A 166 11.03 -31.93 -6.55
CA ASN A 166 11.79 -32.43 -7.69
C ASN A 166 12.72 -31.37 -8.32
N HIS A 167 12.59 -30.11 -7.92
CA HIS A 167 13.37 -28.99 -8.48
C HIS A 167 14.84 -29.04 -8.03
N GLY A 168 15.76 -28.74 -8.96
CA GLY A 168 17.21 -28.87 -8.72
C GLY A 168 17.72 -28.00 -7.58
N ASP A 169 17.19 -26.79 -7.40
CA ASP A 169 17.62 -25.89 -6.33
C ASP A 169 17.14 -26.34 -4.95
N PHE A 170 16.05 -27.11 -4.87
CA PHE A 170 15.59 -27.71 -3.61
C PHE A 170 16.43 -28.91 -3.20
N LYS A 171 16.89 -29.72 -4.17
CA LYS A 171 17.87 -30.78 -3.92
C LYS A 171 19.17 -30.21 -3.35
N LYS A 172 19.67 -29.11 -3.93
CA LYS A 172 20.84 -28.39 -3.41
C LYS A 172 20.64 -27.82 -1.99
N LEU A 173 19.42 -27.46 -1.60
CA LEU A 173 19.12 -27.06 -0.21
C LEU A 173 19.29 -28.24 0.75
N ARG A 174 18.79 -29.43 0.38
CA ARG A 174 18.90 -30.64 1.20
C ARG A 174 20.33 -31.12 1.39
N GLU A 175 21.16 -30.90 0.37
CA GLU A 175 22.57 -31.28 0.34
C GLU A 175 23.50 -30.14 0.81
N LEU A 176 22.93 -29.03 1.30
CA LEU A 176 23.68 -27.84 1.67
C LEU A 176 24.65 -28.12 2.82
N LYS A 177 25.93 -27.79 2.59
CA LYS A 177 26.99 -27.86 3.59
C LYS A 177 27.67 -26.50 3.72
N ASP A 178 28.32 -26.31 4.86
CA ASP A 178 29.24 -25.20 5.05
C ASP A 178 30.40 -25.33 4.05
N GLY A 179 30.89 -24.20 3.56
CA GLY A 179 31.95 -24.14 2.57
C GLY A 179 32.64 -22.79 2.56
N ASN A 180 33.57 -22.58 1.62
CA ASN A 180 34.43 -21.40 1.63
C ASN A 180 33.82 -20.18 0.93
N GLU A 181 32.73 -20.33 0.18
CA GLU A 181 32.07 -19.21 -0.49
C GLU A 181 31.13 -18.48 0.46
N ILE A 182 31.07 -17.15 0.41
CA ILE A 182 30.15 -16.34 1.22
C ILE A 182 28.95 -15.95 0.36
N CYS A 183 27.75 -16.27 0.83
CA CYS A 183 26.52 -15.82 0.19
C CYS A 183 26.41 -14.29 0.31
N PRO A 184 26.34 -13.53 -0.81
CA PRO A 184 26.28 -12.07 -0.76
C PRO A 184 24.93 -11.53 -0.24
N VAL A 185 23.91 -12.37 -0.10
CA VAL A 185 22.59 -11.97 0.37
C VAL A 185 22.47 -12.09 1.89
N CYS A 186 22.84 -13.24 2.44
CA CYS A 186 22.67 -13.54 3.87
C CYS A 186 23.99 -13.62 4.66
N GLY A 187 25.14 -13.45 4.01
CA GLY A 187 26.46 -13.50 4.63
C GLY A 187 26.92 -14.89 5.09
N MET A 188 26.12 -15.94 4.91
CA MET A 188 26.49 -17.30 5.34
C MET A 188 27.53 -17.93 4.41
N ALA A 189 28.50 -18.61 5.03
CA ALA A 189 29.42 -19.52 4.37
C ALA A 189 28.66 -20.70 3.74
N THR A 190 29.03 -21.10 2.53
CA THR A 190 28.33 -22.15 1.79
C THR A 190 29.26 -22.84 0.78
N SER A 191 28.99 -24.11 0.53
CA SER A 191 29.62 -24.88 -0.55
C SER A 191 28.97 -24.67 -1.92
N THR A 192 27.78 -24.04 -1.98
CA THR A 192 26.97 -23.96 -3.20
C THR A 192 26.37 -22.57 -3.38
N LEU A 193 26.68 -21.95 -4.52
CA LEU A 193 26.06 -20.71 -4.97
C LEU A 193 25.28 -20.93 -6.29
N ILE A 194 24.05 -20.41 -6.34
CA ILE A 194 23.12 -20.53 -7.46
C ILE A 194 22.87 -19.11 -8.02
N GLU A 195 22.82 -18.98 -9.34
CA GLU A 195 22.45 -17.71 -9.99
C GLU A 195 21.03 -17.30 -9.61
N MET A 196 20.88 -16.11 -9.03
CA MET A 196 19.61 -15.53 -8.67
C MET A 196 19.04 -14.79 -9.88
N LYS A 197 17.88 -15.26 -10.37
CA LYS A 197 17.25 -14.71 -11.57
C LYS A 197 16.20 -13.67 -11.20
N GLN A 198 16.13 -12.62 -12.02
CA GLN A 198 15.22 -11.50 -11.81
C GLN A 198 13.74 -11.91 -11.73
N PHE A 199 13.32 -12.92 -12.49
CA PHE A 199 11.91 -13.35 -12.53
C PHE A 199 11.42 -13.96 -11.20
N PHE A 200 12.32 -14.45 -10.34
CA PHE A 200 11.96 -14.94 -9.00
C PHE A 200 12.49 -14.06 -7.86
N ASN A 201 13.44 -13.16 -8.13
CA ASN A 201 13.83 -12.10 -7.22
C ASN A 201 14.06 -10.80 -8.00
N PRO A 202 13.10 -9.86 -8.00
CA PRO A 202 13.20 -8.63 -8.79
C PRO A 202 14.31 -7.68 -8.31
N LEU A 203 14.87 -7.90 -7.11
CA LEU A 203 15.97 -7.09 -6.56
C LEU A 203 17.36 -7.57 -7.05
N SER A 204 17.43 -8.63 -7.86
CA SER A 204 18.69 -9.24 -8.35
C SER A 204 19.18 -8.68 -9.70
N SER A 205 18.57 -7.60 -10.21
CA SER A 205 18.80 -7.12 -11.59
C SER A 205 20.11 -6.35 -11.81
N GLU A 206 20.69 -6.47 -13.00
CA GLU A 206 21.90 -5.78 -13.49
C GLU A 206 21.68 -4.29 -13.85
N HIS A 207 20.43 -3.81 -13.98
CA HIS A 207 20.11 -2.50 -14.60
C HIS A 207 19.75 -1.37 -13.61
N HIS A 208 19.96 -1.56 -12.32
CA HIS A 208 19.65 -0.53 -11.34
C HIS A 208 20.92 -0.04 -10.67
N ASN A 209 21.09 1.28 -10.68
CA ASN A 209 21.98 2.06 -9.80
C ASN A 209 21.61 1.88 -8.30
N ASN A 210 21.14 0.70 -7.92
CA ASN A 210 21.01 0.30 -6.53
C ASN A 210 22.37 -0.24 -6.12
N ILE A 211 23.29 0.68 -5.85
CA ILE A 211 24.27 0.40 -4.81
C ILE A 211 23.43 0.23 -3.54
N VAL A 212 23.17 -1.02 -3.16
CA VAL A 212 22.93 -1.31 -1.74
C VAL A 212 24.19 -0.78 -1.06
N GLU A 213 24.06 0.28 -0.25
CA GLU A 213 25.21 0.86 0.46
C GLU A 213 26.02 -0.27 1.10
N GLY A 214 27.27 -0.45 0.64
CA GLY A 214 28.19 -1.47 1.14
C GLY A 214 28.61 -2.61 0.20
N PHE A 215 28.07 -2.75 -1.02
CA PHE A 215 28.45 -3.89 -1.88
C PHE A 215 28.88 -3.52 -3.31
N SER A 216 30.17 -3.76 -3.59
CA SER A 216 30.84 -3.99 -4.89
C SER A 216 30.66 -2.96 -6.02
N THR A 217 31.77 -2.38 -6.47
CA THR A 217 31.95 -1.43 -7.59
C THR A 217 31.73 -2.02 -8.99
N ASP A 218 31.03 -3.15 -9.13
CA ASP A 218 31.04 -3.95 -10.37
C ASP A 218 29.62 -4.16 -10.92
N ILE A 219 29.29 -3.39 -11.95
CA ILE A 219 27.93 -3.12 -12.48
C ILE A 219 27.35 -4.31 -13.29
N ARG A 220 28.08 -5.43 -13.43
CA ARG A 220 27.70 -6.55 -14.33
C ARG A 220 27.76 -7.95 -13.68
N LYS A 221 27.57 -8.07 -12.37
CA LYS A 221 27.59 -9.39 -11.73
C LYS A 221 26.18 -9.96 -11.60
N LYS A 222 25.94 -11.04 -12.36
CA LYS A 222 24.91 -12.04 -12.04
C LYS A 222 25.00 -12.38 -10.55
N VAL A 223 24.03 -11.91 -9.77
CA VAL A 223 24.04 -12.13 -8.32
C VAL A 223 23.87 -13.63 -8.07
N LYS A 224 24.85 -14.26 -7.43
CA LYS A 224 24.71 -15.65 -6.97
C LYS A 224 24.32 -15.66 -5.50
N SER A 225 23.62 -16.70 -5.06
CA SER A 225 23.12 -16.80 -3.70
C SER A 225 23.04 -18.25 -3.24
N CYS A 226 23.07 -18.49 -1.92
CA CYS A 226 22.93 -19.82 -1.37
C CYS A 226 21.51 -20.39 -1.58
N PRO A 227 21.33 -21.72 -1.55
CA PRO A 227 20.03 -22.37 -1.74
C PRO A 227 18.94 -21.87 -0.79
N LYS A 228 19.27 -21.53 0.47
CA LYS A 228 18.31 -20.99 1.44
C LYS A 228 17.62 -19.73 0.90
N CYS A 229 18.39 -18.74 0.46
CA CYS A 229 17.85 -17.48 -0.08
C CYS A 229 17.13 -17.65 -1.43
N ILE A 230 17.53 -18.63 -2.25
CA ILE A 230 16.79 -18.98 -3.48
C ILE A 230 15.40 -19.50 -3.14
N ILE A 231 15.30 -20.47 -2.22
CA ILE A 231 14.01 -21.01 -1.79
C ILE A 231 13.13 -19.94 -1.17
N LEU A 232 13.68 -19.07 -0.32
CA LEU A 232 12.95 -17.92 0.23
C LEU A 232 12.46 -16.95 -0.87
N SER A 233 13.22 -16.74 -1.93
CA SER A 233 12.75 -15.94 -3.08
C SER A 233 11.55 -16.59 -3.77
N TYR A 234 11.47 -17.92 -3.82
CA TYR A 234 10.30 -18.62 -4.33
C TYR A 234 9.07 -18.43 -3.45
N PHE A 235 9.23 -18.43 -2.12
CA PHE A 235 8.12 -18.14 -1.20
C PHE A 235 7.53 -16.75 -1.47
N SER A 236 8.37 -15.72 -1.63
CA SER A 236 7.89 -14.39 -2.05
C SER A 236 7.26 -14.39 -3.43
N LEU A 237 7.83 -15.11 -4.40
CA LEU A 237 7.28 -15.17 -5.76
C LEU A 237 5.82 -15.64 -5.79
N PHE A 238 5.46 -16.59 -4.93
CA PHE A 238 4.11 -17.15 -4.88
C PHE A 238 3.23 -16.51 -3.79
N ASP A 239 3.77 -15.61 -2.96
CA ASP A 239 3.04 -14.98 -1.87
C ASP A 239 1.87 -14.12 -2.37
N TYR A 240 0.66 -14.63 -2.13
CA TYR A 240 -0.59 -13.95 -2.48
C TYR A 240 -0.89 -12.73 -1.60
N TYR A 241 -0.22 -12.66 -0.45
CA TYR A 241 0.06 -11.55 0.45
C TYR A 241 0.44 -10.25 -0.21
N ILE A 242 1.37 -10.33 -1.16
CA ILE A 242 2.13 -9.16 -1.59
C ILE A 242 1.19 -8.06 -2.07
N PRO A 243 1.16 -6.90 -1.37
CA PRO A 243 0.33 -5.79 -1.78
C PRO A 243 0.70 -5.31 -3.17
N PHE A 244 -0.30 -5.03 -4.00
CA PHE A 244 -0.07 -4.52 -5.35
C PHE A 244 -1.17 -3.59 -5.82
N PHE A 245 -0.86 -2.77 -6.82
CA PHE A 245 -1.86 -2.06 -7.60
C PHE A 245 -1.49 -2.01 -9.08
N TYR A 246 -2.50 -2.08 -9.93
CA TYR A 246 -2.37 -2.06 -11.39
C TYR A 246 -2.94 -0.78 -11.96
N ILE A 247 -2.09 0.00 -12.63
CA ILE A 247 -2.47 1.16 -13.42
C ILE A 247 -2.84 0.69 -14.84
N PRO A 248 -4.11 0.82 -15.27
CA PRO A 248 -4.57 0.34 -16.57
C PRO A 248 -3.70 0.81 -17.75
N GLY A 249 -3.31 -0.13 -18.59
CA GLY A 249 -2.48 0.13 -19.79
C GLY A 249 -1.04 0.56 -19.52
N LYS A 250 -0.61 0.64 -18.25
CA LYS A 250 0.74 1.10 -17.88
C LYS A 250 1.54 0.02 -17.17
N GLU A 251 1.27 -0.21 -15.89
CA GLU A 251 2.19 -0.95 -15.03
C GLU A 251 1.50 -1.53 -13.80
N THR A 252 2.03 -2.64 -13.28
CA THR A 252 1.68 -3.17 -11.96
C THR A 252 2.83 -2.90 -11.01
N TYR A 253 2.52 -2.35 -9.84
CA TYR A 253 3.50 -2.14 -8.77
C TYR A 253 3.21 -3.09 -7.62
N LEU A 254 4.24 -3.81 -7.17
CA LEU A 254 4.25 -4.57 -5.92
C LEU A 254 4.84 -3.70 -4.81
N ALA A 255 4.36 -3.83 -3.59
CA ALA A 255 4.91 -3.15 -2.43
C ALA A 255 5.43 -4.16 -1.41
N ILE A 256 6.70 -4.02 -1.01
CA ILE A 256 7.35 -4.89 -0.03
C ILE A 256 7.93 -4.02 1.08
N PRO A 257 7.72 -4.37 2.37
CA PRO A 257 8.32 -3.62 3.47
C PRO A 257 9.85 -3.72 3.43
N ASN A 258 10.53 -2.59 3.65
CA ASN A 258 11.98 -2.52 3.67
C ASN A 258 12.51 -2.51 5.10
N THR A 259 12.51 -3.68 5.73
CA THR A 259 13.06 -3.84 7.08
C THR A 259 13.68 -5.22 7.23
N VAL A 260 14.68 -5.32 8.10
CA VAL A 260 15.36 -6.57 8.46
C VAL A 260 14.84 -7.13 9.79
N ASN A 261 14.02 -6.35 10.51
CA ASN A 261 13.44 -6.75 11.80
C ASN A 261 12.33 -7.79 11.56
N ILE A 262 12.62 -9.04 11.93
CA ILE A 262 11.72 -10.19 11.72
C ILE A 262 10.37 -9.97 12.43
N GLU A 263 10.38 -9.41 13.63
CA GLU A 263 9.15 -9.11 14.37
C GLU A 263 8.28 -8.08 13.65
N THR A 264 8.90 -7.02 13.12
CA THR A 264 8.18 -6.03 12.31
C THR A 264 7.56 -6.65 11.07
N LEU A 265 8.32 -7.48 10.33
CA LEU A 265 7.81 -8.17 9.13
C LEU A 265 6.66 -9.13 9.47
N ARG A 266 6.77 -9.84 10.60
CA ARG A 266 5.71 -10.71 11.13
C ARG A 266 4.43 -9.94 11.36
N ILE A 267 4.50 -8.79 12.04
CA ILE A 267 3.33 -7.94 12.31
C ILE A 267 2.71 -7.42 11.01
N ILE A 268 3.54 -6.89 10.10
CA ILE A 268 3.07 -6.37 8.80
C ILE A 268 2.35 -7.46 8.02
N ASN A 269 2.98 -8.62 7.85
CA ASN A 269 2.41 -9.69 7.06
C ASN A 269 1.14 -10.27 7.74
N ASN A 270 1.19 -10.50 9.06
CA ASN A 270 0.01 -10.93 9.81
C ASN A 270 -1.16 -9.99 9.58
N ASN A 271 -1.01 -8.70 9.89
CA ASN A 271 -2.13 -7.76 9.82
C ASN A 271 -2.65 -7.58 8.39
N LEU A 272 -1.78 -7.58 7.38
CA LEU A 272 -2.22 -7.45 5.97
C LEU A 272 -2.85 -8.73 5.40
N SER A 273 -2.56 -9.90 5.97
CA SER A 273 -3.12 -11.19 5.54
C SER A 273 -4.43 -11.55 6.23
N LEU A 274 -4.86 -10.81 7.25
CA LEU A 274 -6.13 -11.09 7.94
C LEU A 274 -7.34 -10.89 7.03
N LYS A 275 -8.33 -11.78 7.19
CA LYS A 275 -9.60 -11.67 6.47
C LYS A 275 -10.23 -10.31 6.76
N GLY A 276 -10.56 -9.59 5.69
CA GLY A 276 -11.09 -8.24 5.79
C GLY A 276 -10.03 -7.13 5.70
N GLN A 277 -8.73 -7.41 5.79
CA GLN A 277 -7.67 -6.40 5.63
C GLN A 277 -7.18 -6.22 4.19
N TYR A 278 -7.43 -7.23 3.34
CA TYR A 278 -7.14 -7.22 1.91
C TYR A 278 -8.42 -7.39 1.09
N VAL A 279 -8.33 -7.11 -0.21
CA VAL A 279 -9.40 -7.43 -1.16
C VAL A 279 -9.34 -8.92 -1.50
N ASP A 280 -10.29 -9.69 -0.99
CA ASP A 280 -10.38 -11.12 -1.23
C ASP A 280 -10.88 -11.43 -2.65
N PHE A 281 -9.97 -11.88 -3.50
CA PHE A 281 -10.26 -12.31 -4.87
C PHE A 281 -10.98 -13.65 -4.97
N SER A 282 -11.17 -14.40 -3.88
CA SER A 282 -12.07 -15.57 -3.89
C SER A 282 -13.54 -15.14 -3.78
N GLY A 283 -13.80 -13.98 -3.15
CA GLY A 283 -15.15 -13.47 -2.91
C GLY A 283 -15.98 -13.30 -4.19
N SER A 284 -17.25 -13.71 -4.12
CA SER A 284 -18.22 -13.65 -5.23
C SER A 284 -18.50 -12.22 -5.70
N ARG A 285 -18.42 -11.25 -4.79
CA ARG A 285 -18.66 -9.82 -5.08
C ARG A 285 -17.45 -9.10 -5.70
N CYS A 286 -16.26 -9.72 -5.67
CA CYS A 286 -15.04 -9.11 -6.18
C CYS A 286 -14.93 -9.27 -7.71
N THR A 287 -15.34 -8.24 -8.45
CA THR A 287 -15.29 -8.20 -9.92
C THR A 287 -14.09 -7.42 -10.48
N SER A 288 -13.15 -6.99 -9.64
CA SER A 288 -11.94 -6.27 -10.08
C SER A 288 -10.70 -6.85 -9.41
N TYR A 289 -9.68 -7.15 -10.22
CA TYR A 289 -8.38 -7.66 -9.75
C TYR A 289 -7.27 -6.61 -9.89
N SER A 290 -7.62 -5.32 -9.87
CA SER A 290 -6.63 -4.27 -10.05
C SER A 290 -5.77 -3.98 -8.83
N THR A 291 -6.14 -4.48 -7.65
CA THR A 291 -5.35 -4.34 -6.41
C THR A 291 -5.90 -5.29 -5.35
N ASN A 292 -5.03 -5.81 -4.48
CA ASN A 292 -5.42 -6.48 -3.23
C ASN A 292 -5.40 -5.54 -2.02
N ILE A 293 -4.99 -4.27 -2.18
CA ILE A 293 -4.95 -3.27 -1.11
C ILE A 293 -6.38 -2.78 -0.84
N ARG A 294 -6.91 -3.12 0.33
CA ARG A 294 -8.24 -2.65 0.74
C ARG A 294 -8.22 -1.14 0.98
N PHE A 295 -9.30 -0.47 0.58
CA PHE A 295 -9.44 0.99 0.71
C PHE A 295 -8.35 1.79 0.01
N LEU A 296 -7.87 1.33 -1.15
CA LEU A 296 -6.92 2.11 -1.95
C LEU A 296 -7.67 3.26 -2.68
N PRO A 297 -7.44 4.53 -2.33
CA PRO A 297 -8.23 5.64 -2.90
C PRO A 297 -7.81 5.94 -4.34
N HIS A 298 -6.50 5.95 -4.59
CA HIS A 298 -5.91 6.20 -5.90
C HIS A 298 -4.72 5.27 -6.12
N LYS A 299 -4.46 4.96 -7.39
CA LYS A 299 -3.39 4.05 -7.81
C LYS A 299 -2.06 4.81 -7.97
N SER A 300 -1.49 5.21 -6.84
CA SER A 300 -0.17 5.84 -6.77
C SER A 300 0.65 5.24 -5.63
N LYS A 301 1.98 5.37 -5.70
CA LYS A 301 2.88 4.75 -4.72
C LYS A 301 2.66 5.35 -3.33
N SER A 302 2.52 6.67 -3.26
CA SER A 302 2.31 7.37 -1.99
C SER A 302 0.92 7.10 -1.39
N ALA A 303 -0.14 7.01 -2.21
CA ALA A 303 -1.48 6.64 -1.73
C ALA A 303 -1.52 5.19 -1.23
N SER A 304 -0.89 4.27 -1.96
CA SER A 304 -0.76 2.87 -1.55
C SER A 304 0.01 2.74 -0.25
N MET A 305 1.13 3.43 -0.09
CA MET A 305 1.90 3.40 1.16
C MET A 305 1.10 3.90 2.36
N LEU A 306 0.40 5.03 2.21
CA LEU A 306 -0.46 5.58 3.26
C LEU A 306 -1.57 4.58 3.65
N THR A 307 -2.17 3.94 2.65
CA THR A 307 -3.22 2.92 2.84
C THR A 307 -2.68 1.65 3.52
N LEU A 308 -1.48 1.21 3.15
CA LEU A 308 -0.86 0.03 3.76
C LEU A 308 -0.54 0.26 5.23
N LEU A 309 0.12 1.38 5.56
CA LEU A 309 0.38 1.78 6.95
C LEU A 309 -0.91 1.87 7.76
N HIS A 310 -1.98 2.35 7.12
CA HIS A 310 -3.30 2.43 7.73
C HIS A 310 -3.93 1.06 8.02
N ASN A 311 -3.87 0.12 7.08
CA ASN A 311 -4.40 -1.24 7.24
C ASN A 311 -3.56 -2.10 8.20
N ILE A 312 -2.25 -1.83 8.30
CA ILE A 312 -1.38 -2.45 9.31
C ILE A 312 -1.75 -1.96 10.71
N LYS A 313 -2.07 -0.67 10.85
CA LYS A 313 -2.36 -0.03 12.14
C LYS A 313 -3.79 -0.30 12.64
N ASN A 314 -4.78 -0.31 11.74
CA ASN A 314 -6.20 -0.33 12.12
C ASN A 314 -6.88 -1.63 11.68
N ARG A 315 -7.75 -2.17 12.54
CA ARG A 315 -8.47 -3.42 12.32
C ARG A 315 -9.76 -3.20 11.52
N TYR A 316 -9.92 -3.93 10.42
CA TYR A 316 -11.14 -3.92 9.57
C TYR A 316 -11.90 -5.23 9.51
N SER A 317 -11.43 -6.28 10.19
CA SER A 317 -12.18 -7.54 10.27
C SER A 317 -13.45 -7.34 11.11
N GLU A 318 -14.61 -7.48 10.46
CA GLU A 318 -15.94 -7.51 11.10
C GLU A 318 -16.14 -8.76 11.96
N LYS A 319 -15.34 -9.82 11.73
CA LYS A 319 -15.41 -11.05 12.52
C LYS A 319 -14.76 -10.88 13.88
N ASP A 320 -15.40 -11.44 14.90
CA ASP A 320 -14.88 -11.56 16.26
C ASP A 320 -13.50 -12.26 16.24
N PRO A 321 -12.54 -11.92 17.13
CA PRO A 321 -11.23 -12.57 17.20
C PRO A 321 -11.35 -14.10 17.32
N GLU A 322 -12.40 -14.59 17.96
CA GLU A 322 -12.68 -16.01 18.16
C GLU A 322 -13.09 -16.74 16.87
N GLU A 323 -13.55 -16.03 15.84
CA GLU A 323 -13.81 -16.59 14.50
C GLU A 323 -12.58 -16.52 13.57
N LEU A 324 -11.50 -15.86 14.00
CA LEU A 324 -10.22 -15.82 13.29
C LEU A 324 -9.35 -16.98 13.78
N THR A 325 -9.61 -18.17 13.26
CA THR A 325 -9.03 -19.45 13.70
C THR A 325 -7.49 -19.56 13.62
N ILE A 326 -6.76 -18.59 13.05
CA ILE A 326 -5.35 -18.75 12.67
C ILE A 326 -4.42 -17.70 13.29
N SER A 327 -4.78 -16.41 13.32
CA SER A 327 -3.95 -15.39 13.97
C SER A 327 -4.76 -14.13 14.31
N PRO A 328 -4.63 -13.56 15.53
CA PRO A 328 -5.31 -12.33 15.89
C PRO A 328 -4.64 -11.10 15.23
N PHE A 329 -5.36 -9.98 15.20
CA PHE A 329 -4.77 -8.70 14.83
C PHE A 329 -3.75 -8.26 15.89
N ILE A 330 -2.54 -7.89 15.46
CA ILE A 330 -1.48 -7.46 16.37
C ILE A 330 -1.48 -5.93 16.44
N GLU A 331 -1.70 -5.37 17.64
CA GLU A 331 -1.67 -3.93 17.84
C GLU A 331 -0.28 -3.34 17.58
N VAL A 332 -0.26 -2.18 16.94
CA VAL A 332 0.98 -1.49 16.56
C VAL A 332 1.13 -0.24 17.41
N THR A 333 2.13 -0.24 18.28
CA THR A 333 2.51 0.95 19.07
C THR A 333 3.24 1.97 18.21
N LYS A 334 3.37 3.20 18.73
CA LYS A 334 4.08 4.28 18.01
C LYS A 334 5.55 3.93 17.79
N GLU A 335 6.19 3.33 18.78
CA GLU A 335 7.59 2.94 18.77
C GLU A 335 7.83 1.87 17.70
N LYS A 336 6.94 0.87 17.62
CA LYS A 336 7.06 -0.20 16.63
C LYS A 336 6.71 0.25 15.22
N PHE A 337 5.85 1.27 15.08
CA PHE A 337 5.47 1.82 13.78
C PHE A 337 6.65 2.43 13.02
N VAL A 338 7.67 2.95 13.72
CA VAL A 338 8.87 3.54 13.10
C VAL A 338 9.57 2.57 12.15
N ASP A 339 9.63 1.28 12.50
CA ASP A 339 10.24 0.25 11.67
C ASP A 339 9.41 -0.13 10.43
N MET A 340 8.18 0.36 10.33
CA MET A 340 7.22 0.02 9.27
C MET A 340 7.14 1.08 8.17
N VAL A 341 7.80 2.24 8.36
CA VAL A 341 7.62 3.41 7.49
C VAL A 341 8.42 3.37 6.20
N GLU A 342 9.11 2.27 5.89
CA GLU A 342 9.99 2.17 4.72
C GLU A 342 9.59 0.99 3.82
N TRP A 343 9.38 1.26 2.54
CA TRP A 343 8.80 0.32 1.58
C TRP A 343 9.47 0.45 0.20
N LEU A 344 9.58 -0.68 -0.49
CA LEU A 344 10.01 -0.78 -1.88
C LEU A 344 8.80 -0.98 -2.78
N PHE A 345 8.66 -0.15 -3.81
CA PHE A 345 7.69 -0.34 -4.87
C PHE A 345 8.39 -0.90 -6.11
N ILE A 346 8.07 -2.13 -6.47
CA ILE A 346 8.68 -2.87 -7.57
C ILE A 346 7.74 -2.85 -8.76
N SER A 347 8.20 -2.28 -9.85
CA SER A 347 7.51 -2.29 -11.13
C SER A 347 7.57 -3.67 -11.77
N LYS A 348 6.45 -4.25 -12.17
CA LYS A 348 6.42 -5.62 -12.72
C LYS A 348 7.03 -5.72 -14.11
N ASN A 349 6.67 -4.82 -15.03
CA ASN A 349 7.15 -4.91 -16.42
C ASN A 349 8.52 -4.25 -16.56
N SER A 350 8.69 -3.04 -16.01
CA SER A 350 9.98 -2.31 -16.11
C SER A 350 11.03 -2.77 -15.10
N HIS A 351 10.65 -3.59 -14.11
CA HIS A 351 11.49 -4.05 -13.00
C HIS A 351 12.08 -2.94 -12.11
N SER A 352 11.75 -1.67 -12.38
CA SER A 352 12.24 -0.52 -11.63
C SER A 352 11.81 -0.56 -10.16
N ILE A 353 12.76 -0.28 -9.27
CA ILE A 353 12.56 -0.28 -7.83
C ILE A 353 12.51 1.17 -7.34
N PHE A 354 11.43 1.53 -6.65
CA PHE A 354 11.25 2.86 -6.08
C PHE A 354 11.25 2.77 -4.56
N HIS A 355 12.22 3.43 -3.95
CA HIS A 355 12.29 3.52 -2.51
C HIS A 355 11.36 4.62 -1.98
N ARG A 356 10.55 4.29 -0.97
CA ARG A 356 9.65 5.23 -0.31
C ARG A 356 9.73 5.07 1.20
N ARG A 357 9.94 6.18 1.88
CA ARG A 357 9.86 6.28 3.34
C ARG A 357 8.74 7.24 3.72
N ALA A 358 7.91 6.95 4.70
CA ALA A 358 6.96 7.90 5.28
C ALA A 358 7.59 8.67 6.44
N ASN A 359 6.95 9.75 6.88
CA ASN A 359 7.28 10.36 8.15
C ASN A 359 6.65 9.51 9.28
N GLU A 360 7.39 9.26 10.36
CA GLU A 360 6.94 8.45 11.50
C GLU A 360 5.69 9.00 12.19
N LYS A 361 5.51 10.33 12.15
CA LYS A 361 4.32 11.00 12.68
C LYS A 361 3.04 10.67 11.92
N VAL A 362 3.12 9.95 10.79
CA VAL A 362 1.94 9.43 10.07
C VAL A 362 1.11 8.55 11.01
N TYR A 363 1.74 7.91 12.00
CA TYR A 363 1.06 7.20 13.07
C TYR A 363 -0.09 8.00 13.70
N GLU A 364 0.09 9.31 13.93
CA GLU A 364 -0.88 10.15 14.63
C GLU A 364 -2.13 10.42 13.78
N ILE A 365 -1.96 10.69 12.49
CA ILE A 365 -3.08 10.98 11.57
C ILE A 365 -3.83 9.73 11.14
N LEU A 366 -3.27 8.54 11.36
CA LEU A 366 -3.90 7.26 11.06
C LEU A 366 -4.73 6.69 12.22
N LYS A 367 -4.73 7.34 13.38
CA LYS A 367 -5.62 6.99 14.51
C LYS A 367 -7.08 7.31 14.16
N PRO A 368 -8.06 6.58 14.72
CA PRO A 368 -9.45 7.00 14.64
C PRO A 368 -9.65 8.35 15.31
N HIS A 369 -10.55 9.15 14.77
CA HIS A 369 -10.97 10.43 15.32
C HIS A 369 -12.48 10.49 15.38
N LYS A 370 -13.02 11.39 16.21
CA LYS A 370 -14.47 11.54 16.35
C LYS A 370 -15.05 12.40 15.24
N ASP A 371 -16.12 11.93 14.62
CA ASP A 371 -16.95 12.71 13.72
C ASP A 371 -17.61 13.86 14.52
N PRO A 372 -17.45 15.13 14.10
CA PRO A 372 -18.02 16.26 14.83
C PRO A 372 -19.55 16.25 14.94
N THR A 373 -20.25 15.50 14.09
CA THR A 373 -21.72 15.53 14.01
C THR A 373 -22.41 14.42 14.78
N ASN A 374 -21.77 13.25 14.92
CA ASN A 374 -22.39 12.08 15.55
C ASN A 374 -21.45 11.30 16.49
N ASN A 375 -20.21 11.76 16.68
CA ASN A 375 -19.21 11.16 17.58
C ASN A 375 -18.80 9.71 17.25
N ASP A 376 -19.06 9.25 16.02
CA ASP A 376 -18.55 7.97 15.53
C ASP A 376 -17.05 8.04 15.25
N ASP A 377 -16.36 6.91 15.30
CA ASP A 377 -14.98 6.82 14.86
C ASP A 377 -14.89 6.94 13.33
N VAL A 378 -14.03 7.85 12.87
CA VAL A 378 -13.72 8.10 11.47
C VAL A 378 -12.24 8.00 11.22
N TYR A 379 -11.89 7.58 10.00
CA TYR A 379 -10.52 7.33 9.58
C TYR A 379 -10.16 8.11 8.31
N LEU A 380 -8.91 8.56 8.24
CA LEU A 380 -8.43 9.33 7.09
C LEU A 380 -8.57 8.56 5.76
N VAL A 381 -8.24 7.28 5.73
CA VAL A 381 -8.17 6.54 4.46
C VAL A 381 -9.56 6.08 3.99
N PRO A 382 -10.29 5.21 4.71
CA PRO A 382 -11.54 4.65 4.22
C PRO A 382 -12.70 5.64 4.24
N ASP A 383 -12.80 6.54 5.23
CA ASP A 383 -13.93 7.46 5.34
C ASP A 383 -13.73 8.73 4.51
N VAL A 384 -12.49 9.19 4.36
CA VAL A 384 -12.16 10.44 3.67
C VAL A 384 -11.54 10.21 2.30
N LEU A 385 -10.30 9.73 2.23
CA LEU A 385 -9.54 9.69 0.98
C LEU A 385 -10.14 8.74 -0.07
N CYS A 386 -10.82 7.66 0.34
CA CYS A 386 -11.52 6.76 -0.60
C CYS A 386 -12.83 7.34 -1.12
N ASN A 387 -13.48 8.19 -0.33
CA ASN A 387 -14.81 8.73 -0.63
C ASN A 387 -14.76 10.19 -1.11
N PHE A 388 -13.56 10.73 -1.33
CA PHE A 388 -13.34 12.04 -1.90
C PHE A 388 -12.35 11.90 -3.06
N SER A 389 -12.84 12.10 -4.29
CA SER A 389 -11.99 12.06 -5.48
C SER A 389 -12.22 13.27 -6.38
N PHE A 390 -11.16 13.59 -7.13
CA PHE A 390 -11.13 14.75 -8.03
C PHE A 390 -10.57 14.32 -9.39
N ASP A 391 -11.47 14.12 -10.37
CA ASP A 391 -11.17 13.46 -11.65
C ASP A 391 -10.47 14.37 -12.67
N ILE A 392 -9.64 15.32 -12.22
CA ILE A 392 -8.87 16.24 -13.06
C ILE A 392 -7.38 15.99 -12.92
N PHE A 393 -6.95 15.41 -11.80
CA PHE A 393 -5.54 15.25 -11.52
C PHE A 393 -4.98 14.05 -12.25
N ASP A 394 -3.85 14.26 -12.90
CA ASP A 394 -3.07 13.17 -13.43
C ASP A 394 -2.40 12.38 -12.29
N GLU A 395 -1.78 11.25 -12.64
CA GLU A 395 -1.11 10.39 -11.67
C GLU A 395 0.03 11.10 -10.93
N ASN A 396 0.71 12.07 -11.57
CA ASN A 396 1.83 12.79 -10.95
C ASN A 396 1.34 13.78 -9.91
N GLU A 397 0.22 14.44 -10.16
CA GLU A 397 -0.41 15.39 -9.25
C GLU A 397 -0.97 14.69 -8.02
N MET A 398 -1.65 13.57 -8.22
CA MET A 398 -2.08 12.72 -7.12
C MET A 398 -0.88 12.22 -6.32
N GLU A 399 0.17 11.71 -6.98
CA GLU A 399 1.39 11.27 -6.30
C GLU A 399 2.03 12.40 -5.48
N ARG A 400 2.09 13.64 -5.99
CA ARG A 400 2.63 14.80 -5.26
C ARG A 400 1.83 15.14 -4.01
N LEU A 401 0.50 15.17 -4.10
CA LEU A 401 -0.36 15.48 -2.95
C LEU A 401 -0.26 14.38 -1.88
N TYR A 402 -0.42 13.12 -2.26
CA TYR A 402 -0.30 11.99 -1.32
C TYR A 402 1.10 11.89 -0.72
N ASN A 403 2.15 12.19 -1.51
CA ASN A 403 3.51 12.27 -0.99
C ASN A 403 3.65 13.41 0.03
N GLY A 404 2.97 14.53 -0.21
CA GLY A 404 2.87 15.64 0.73
C GLY A 404 2.30 15.20 2.08
N ILE A 405 1.16 14.50 2.08
CA ILE A 405 0.53 13.96 3.29
C ILE A 405 1.45 12.94 3.98
N LEU A 406 2.02 12.01 3.22
CA LEU A 406 2.88 10.94 3.73
C LEU A 406 4.18 11.47 4.37
N LYS A 407 4.69 12.61 3.90
CA LYS A 407 5.92 13.24 4.37
C LYS A 407 5.70 14.44 5.29
N PHE A 408 4.46 14.91 5.44
CA PHE A 408 4.10 16.19 6.05
C PHE A 408 4.80 17.39 5.39
N ASP A 409 4.84 17.39 4.05
CA ASP A 409 5.36 18.51 3.25
C ASP A 409 4.21 19.50 2.98
N ALA A 410 4.13 20.53 3.82
CA ALA A 410 3.08 21.55 3.79
C ALA A 410 2.96 22.23 2.42
N LYS A 411 4.07 22.42 1.71
CA LYS A 411 4.09 23.05 0.38
C LYS A 411 3.44 22.15 -0.66
N LYS A 412 3.72 20.85 -0.67
CA LYS A 412 3.06 19.90 -1.57
C LYS A 412 1.56 19.78 -1.31
N ILE A 413 1.17 19.76 -0.03
CA ILE A 413 -0.25 19.70 0.38
C ILE A 413 -0.97 20.97 -0.09
N SER A 414 -0.44 22.14 0.26
CA SER A 414 -0.95 23.45 -0.14
C SER A 414 -1.12 23.57 -1.65
N ASN A 415 -0.08 23.25 -2.42
CA ASN A 415 -0.13 23.31 -3.89
C ASN A 415 -1.16 22.36 -4.49
N GLY A 416 -1.27 21.13 -3.96
CA GLY A 416 -2.25 20.15 -4.42
C GLY A 416 -3.68 20.62 -4.16
N LEU A 417 -3.97 21.10 -2.94
CA LEU A 417 -5.29 21.60 -2.58
C LEU A 417 -5.66 22.88 -3.33
N PHE A 418 -4.72 23.82 -3.49
CA PHE A 418 -4.92 25.02 -4.29
C PHE A 418 -5.27 24.68 -5.75
N LYS A 419 -4.56 23.73 -6.35
CA LYS A 419 -4.87 23.31 -7.72
C LYS A 419 -6.26 22.67 -7.81
N MET A 420 -6.65 21.85 -6.83
CA MET A 420 -8.01 21.26 -6.79
C MET A 420 -9.04 22.38 -6.73
N ALA A 421 -8.85 23.33 -5.82
CA ALA A 421 -9.76 24.44 -5.60
C ALA A 421 -9.89 25.32 -6.85
N LYS A 422 -8.76 25.69 -7.48
CA LYS A 422 -8.73 26.45 -8.72
C LYS A 422 -9.51 25.76 -9.85
N GLU A 423 -9.28 24.47 -10.05
CA GLU A 423 -9.98 23.72 -11.12
C GLU A 423 -11.47 23.53 -10.80
N SER A 424 -11.83 23.40 -9.53
CA SER A 424 -13.23 23.20 -9.10
C SER A 424 -14.17 24.35 -9.47
N ILE A 425 -13.64 25.55 -9.67
CA ILE A 425 -14.40 26.74 -10.07
C ILE A 425 -15.03 26.54 -11.46
N SER A 426 -14.28 25.92 -12.38
CA SER A 426 -14.74 25.70 -13.76
C SER A 426 -15.28 24.29 -14.02
N LYS A 427 -14.94 23.33 -13.14
CA LYS A 427 -15.21 21.90 -13.32
C LYS A 427 -15.71 21.25 -12.03
N SER A 428 -16.72 21.86 -11.41
CA SER A 428 -17.32 21.37 -10.16
C SER A 428 -17.98 19.98 -10.30
N ASP A 429 -18.31 19.58 -11.53
CA ASP A 429 -18.81 18.25 -11.89
C ASP A 429 -17.79 17.12 -11.65
N ARG A 430 -16.50 17.47 -11.59
CA ARG A 430 -15.38 16.52 -11.40
C ARG A 430 -15.04 16.23 -9.94
N ILE A 431 -15.65 16.93 -8.99
CA ILE A 431 -15.64 16.53 -7.59
C ILE A 431 -16.61 15.36 -7.44
N ARG A 432 -16.11 14.22 -6.97
CA ARG A 432 -16.94 13.07 -6.62
C ARG A 432 -16.82 12.82 -5.12
N MET A 433 -17.99 12.63 -4.50
CA MET A 433 -18.09 12.29 -3.09
C MET A 433 -18.92 11.02 -2.94
N GLY A 434 -18.36 10.03 -2.26
CA GLY A 434 -19.10 8.87 -1.78
C GLY A 434 -20.08 9.30 -0.69
N SER A 435 -21.31 8.78 -0.74
CA SER A 435 -22.26 8.93 0.35
C SER A 435 -21.89 8.00 1.50
N ARG A 436 -21.70 8.54 2.70
CA ARG A 436 -21.74 7.75 3.93
C ARG A 436 -23.22 7.62 4.35
N ALA A 437 -23.63 6.42 4.77
CA ALA A 437 -25.01 6.17 5.19
C ALA A 437 -25.38 6.95 6.46
N GLN A 438 -24.39 7.20 7.32
CA GLN A 438 -24.48 7.99 8.55
C GLN A 438 -23.20 8.84 8.70
N GLY A 439 -23.33 9.97 9.38
CA GLY A 439 -22.22 10.86 9.71
C GLY A 439 -21.88 11.92 8.65
N SER A 440 -20.77 12.61 8.88
CA SER A 440 -20.35 13.76 8.10
C SER A 440 -19.88 13.38 6.69
N PRO A 441 -20.07 14.26 5.68
CA PRO A 441 -19.51 14.08 4.36
C PRO A 441 -17.96 14.03 4.37
N PRO A 442 -17.32 13.23 3.49
CA PRO A 442 -15.85 13.10 3.41
C PRO A 442 -15.07 14.42 3.38
N LEU A 443 -15.50 15.38 2.56
CA LEU A 443 -14.83 16.68 2.45
C LEU A 443 -14.94 17.52 3.73
N TYR A 444 -16.06 17.39 4.47
CA TYR A 444 -16.22 18.03 5.77
C TYR A 444 -15.27 17.42 6.80
N LEU A 445 -15.20 16.08 6.87
CA LEU A 445 -14.26 15.37 7.73
C LEU A 445 -12.81 15.73 7.40
N PHE A 446 -12.46 15.80 6.11
CA PHE A 446 -11.14 16.23 5.70
C PHE A 446 -10.82 17.62 6.23
N ARG A 447 -11.72 18.57 6.05
CA ARG A 447 -11.54 19.97 6.46
C ARG A 447 -11.46 20.15 7.97
N GLU A 448 -12.41 19.57 8.71
CA GLU A 448 -12.56 19.86 10.14
C GLU A 448 -11.70 18.97 11.03
N VAL A 449 -11.37 17.75 10.59
CA VAL A 449 -10.70 16.76 11.45
C VAL A 449 -9.29 16.49 10.98
N PHE A 450 -9.12 16.12 9.71
CA PHE A 450 -7.85 15.54 9.26
C PHE A 450 -6.84 16.57 8.73
N LEU A 451 -7.28 17.59 7.99
CA LEU A 451 -6.39 18.59 7.43
C LEU A 451 -5.68 19.36 8.54
N ASP A 452 -6.39 19.73 9.60
CA ASP A 452 -5.78 20.43 10.73
C ASP A 452 -4.69 19.59 11.40
N LYS A 453 -4.95 18.31 11.65
CA LYS A 453 -3.94 17.40 12.21
C LYS A 453 -2.75 17.18 11.28
N ILE A 454 -3.00 17.07 9.97
CA ILE A 454 -1.92 16.96 8.99
C ILE A 454 -1.06 18.24 9.03
N MET A 455 -1.69 19.42 9.01
CA MET A 455 -0.99 20.69 8.94
C MET A 455 -0.32 21.08 10.27
N GLU A 456 -0.90 20.69 11.40
CA GLU A 456 -0.29 20.76 12.73
C GLU A 456 1.04 20.02 12.78
N VAL A 457 1.07 18.82 12.19
CA VAL A 457 2.29 18.01 12.15
C VAL A 457 3.28 18.53 11.10
N SER A 458 2.77 19.14 10.02
CA SER A 458 3.57 19.64 8.89
C SER A 458 4.19 21.02 9.11
N THR A 459 3.70 21.79 10.08
CA THR A 459 4.13 23.18 10.32
C THR A 459 4.49 23.39 11.77
N MET A 460 5.42 24.29 12.06
CA MET A 460 5.85 24.59 13.44
C MET A 460 5.08 25.79 14.03
N LEU A 461 3.80 25.91 13.70
CA LEU A 461 2.96 27.04 14.11
C LEU A 461 2.33 26.82 15.49
N GLU A 462 2.35 27.87 16.30
CA GLU A 462 1.68 27.91 17.59
C GLU A 462 0.16 27.81 17.42
N GLU A 463 -0.53 27.25 18.42
CA GLU A 463 -1.96 26.93 18.34
C GLU A 463 -2.84 28.16 18.09
N ASN A 464 -2.55 29.29 18.75
CA ASN A 464 -3.24 30.55 18.54
C ASN A 464 -3.09 31.05 17.09
N VAL A 465 -1.89 30.96 16.51
CA VAL A 465 -1.63 31.35 15.11
C VAL A 465 -2.38 30.42 14.15
N ARG A 466 -2.39 29.12 14.41
CA ARG A 466 -3.14 28.14 13.60
C ARG A 466 -4.64 28.42 13.59
N LYS A 467 -5.25 28.64 14.76
CA LYS A 467 -6.68 28.98 14.89
C LYS A 467 -7.02 30.26 14.13
N ALA A 468 -6.28 31.34 14.40
CA ALA A 468 -6.45 32.61 13.70
C ALA A 468 -6.30 32.47 12.18
N CYS A 469 -5.28 31.74 11.73
CA CYS A 469 -5.03 31.48 10.31
C CYS A 469 -6.18 30.69 9.66
N LYS A 470 -6.69 29.63 10.32
CA LYS A 470 -7.83 28.83 9.84
C LYS A 470 -9.09 29.67 9.71
N GLU A 471 -9.41 30.50 10.71
CA GLU A 471 -10.59 31.37 10.70
C GLU A 471 -10.54 32.41 9.57
N VAL A 472 -9.41 33.10 9.39
CA VAL A 472 -9.23 34.06 8.30
C VAL A 472 -9.28 33.36 6.93
N ALA A 473 -8.63 32.20 6.81
CA ALA A 473 -8.64 31.40 5.59
C ALA A 473 -10.05 30.87 5.24
N GLU A 474 -10.87 30.55 6.25
CA GLU A 474 -12.27 30.16 6.08
C GLU A 474 -13.09 31.27 5.43
N THR A 475 -13.04 32.48 6.01
CA THR A 475 -13.80 33.62 5.49
C THR A 475 -13.38 33.97 4.08
N ILE A 476 -12.07 33.97 3.79
CA ILE A 476 -11.53 34.24 2.45
C ILE A 476 -11.90 33.14 1.47
N GLY A 477 -11.74 31.87 1.83
CA GLY A 477 -12.07 30.75 0.96
C GLY A 477 -13.56 30.71 0.59
N LYS A 478 -14.45 31.06 1.54
CA LYS A 478 -15.89 31.17 1.27
C LYS A 478 -16.22 32.36 0.37
N GLY A 479 -15.66 33.53 0.67
CA GLY A 479 -15.98 34.78 -0.03
C GLY A 479 -15.39 34.89 -1.44
N PHE A 480 -14.28 34.21 -1.70
CA PHE A 480 -13.61 34.17 -3.01
C PHE A 480 -13.68 32.80 -3.68
N SER A 481 -14.69 32.00 -3.36
CA SER A 481 -14.85 30.64 -3.87
C SER A 481 -14.87 30.55 -5.41
N GLU A 482 -15.24 31.64 -6.10
CA GLU A 482 -15.25 31.77 -7.57
C GLU A 482 -14.11 32.66 -8.12
N ASP A 483 -13.30 33.31 -7.28
CA ASP A 483 -12.25 34.26 -7.69
C ASP A 483 -10.86 33.59 -7.73
N VAL A 484 -10.53 33.00 -8.89
CA VAL A 484 -9.20 32.42 -9.16
C VAL A 484 -8.07 33.43 -8.95
N GLY A 485 -8.31 34.71 -9.26
CA GLY A 485 -7.31 35.76 -9.17
C GLY A 485 -6.88 36.00 -7.72
N MET A 486 -7.84 36.12 -6.82
CA MET A 486 -7.56 36.29 -5.39
C MET A 486 -6.84 35.07 -4.80
N MET A 487 -7.31 33.86 -5.11
CA MET A 487 -6.64 32.65 -4.64
C MET A 487 -5.19 32.54 -5.13
N THR A 488 -4.96 32.91 -6.40
CA THR A 488 -3.64 32.92 -7.03
C THR A 488 -2.70 33.91 -6.33
N LYS A 489 -3.19 35.09 -5.91
CA LYS A 489 -2.39 36.06 -5.15
C LYS A 489 -1.85 35.47 -3.85
N PHE A 490 -2.68 34.76 -3.09
CA PHE A 490 -2.24 34.11 -1.85
C PHE A 490 -1.29 32.94 -2.11
N ALA A 491 -1.60 32.08 -3.09
CA ALA A 491 -0.79 30.90 -3.40
C ALA A 491 0.64 31.26 -3.88
N TYR A 492 0.79 32.37 -4.61
CA TYR A 492 2.07 32.82 -5.16
C TYR A 492 2.71 33.98 -4.40
N ALA A 493 2.19 34.37 -3.22
CA ALA A 493 2.82 35.37 -2.38
C ALA A 493 4.27 34.97 -2.05
N SER A 494 5.22 35.83 -2.41
CA SER A 494 6.65 35.56 -2.30
C SER A 494 7.26 36.09 -1.00
N SER A 495 6.58 37.04 -0.37
CA SER A 495 7.00 37.71 0.86
C SER A 495 5.82 37.98 1.81
N PRO A 496 6.08 38.22 3.11
CA PRO A 496 5.07 38.70 4.05
C PRO A 496 4.35 39.96 3.57
N GLU A 497 5.06 40.88 2.91
CA GLU A 497 4.52 42.13 2.39
C GLU A 497 3.52 41.89 1.24
N ASP A 498 3.87 41.01 0.29
CA ASP A 498 2.95 40.59 -0.78
C ASP A 498 1.68 39.98 -0.19
N PHE A 499 1.85 39.15 0.84
CA PHE A 499 0.74 38.49 1.52
C PHE A 499 -0.16 39.50 2.24
N ARG A 500 0.43 40.48 2.93
CA ARG A 500 -0.32 41.59 3.56
C ARG A 500 -1.07 42.42 2.52
N SER A 501 -0.46 42.68 1.36
CA SER A 501 -1.12 43.38 0.25
C SER A 501 -2.32 42.60 -0.30
N ALA A 502 -2.15 41.29 -0.51
CA ALA A 502 -3.25 40.40 -0.90
C ALA A 502 -4.37 40.38 0.15
N MET A 503 -4.01 40.36 1.44
CA MET A 503 -4.96 40.42 2.54
C MET A 503 -5.73 41.73 2.58
N ALA A 504 -5.08 42.87 2.35
CA ALA A 504 -5.75 44.18 2.30
C ALA A 504 -6.78 44.25 1.14
N ASP A 505 -6.40 43.78 -0.05
CA ASP A 505 -7.31 43.70 -1.21
C ASP A 505 -8.49 42.74 -0.94
N ALA A 506 -8.21 41.58 -0.35
CA ALA A 506 -9.22 40.60 0.05
C ALA A 506 -10.22 41.20 1.06
N SER A 507 -9.73 41.77 2.15
CA SER A 507 -10.56 42.39 3.19
C SER A 507 -11.46 43.51 2.62
N PHE A 508 -10.92 44.38 1.77
CA PHE A 508 -11.70 45.44 1.13
C PHE A 508 -12.81 44.88 0.24
N ARG A 509 -12.50 43.87 -0.59
CA ARG A 509 -13.50 43.24 -1.46
C ARG A 509 -14.56 42.48 -0.68
N LEU A 510 -14.22 41.78 0.40
CA LEU A 510 -15.19 41.09 1.26
C LEU A 510 -16.13 42.09 1.96
N ALA A 511 -15.59 43.20 2.45
CA ALA A 511 -16.38 44.29 3.01
C ALA A 511 -17.34 44.88 1.98
N LYS A 512 -16.85 45.10 0.73
CA LYS A 512 -17.69 45.57 -0.38
C LYS A 512 -18.79 44.56 -0.72
N ILE A 513 -18.48 43.26 -0.79
CA ILE A 513 -19.49 42.21 -1.06
C ILE A 513 -20.56 42.22 0.03
N SER A 514 -20.16 42.30 1.30
CA SER A 514 -21.09 42.29 2.44
C SER A 514 -21.95 43.56 2.49
N ALA A 515 -21.38 44.72 2.13
CA ALA A 515 -22.13 45.98 2.05
C ALA A 515 -23.15 46.00 0.89
N LEU A 516 -22.84 45.33 -0.22
CA LEU A 516 -23.70 45.30 -1.41
C LEU A 516 -24.74 44.17 -1.38
N ASN A 517 -24.53 43.13 -0.57
CA ASN A 517 -25.33 41.92 -0.62
C ASN A 517 -25.75 41.51 0.80
N LYS A 518 -26.97 41.87 1.20
CA LYS A 518 -27.47 41.69 2.58
C LYS A 518 -27.48 40.23 3.06
N ASP A 519 -27.53 39.28 2.14
CA ASP A 519 -27.57 37.85 2.44
C ASP A 519 -26.16 37.22 2.58
N LYS A 520 -25.09 37.96 2.25
CA LYS A 520 -23.70 37.49 2.36
C LYS A 520 -22.95 38.33 3.37
N ASN A 521 -22.53 37.71 4.47
CA ASN A 521 -21.79 38.36 5.54
C ASN A 521 -20.42 37.70 5.71
N TYR A 522 -19.38 38.36 5.23
CA TYR A 522 -17.99 37.90 5.35
C TYR A 522 -17.25 38.77 6.36
N TRP A 523 -17.38 38.43 7.64
CA TRP A 523 -16.71 39.12 8.73
C TRP A 523 -15.34 38.49 8.99
N LEU A 524 -14.32 39.34 9.04
CA LEU A 524 -13.00 38.96 9.53
C LEU A 524 -12.91 39.40 10.98
N ASP A 525 -12.70 38.45 11.89
CA ASP A 525 -12.55 38.75 13.30
C ASP A 525 -11.27 39.57 13.54
N LYS A 526 -11.38 40.61 14.36
CA LYS A 526 -10.29 41.57 14.59
C LYS A 526 -9.13 40.90 15.32
N GLU A 527 -9.41 40.10 16.35
CA GLU A 527 -8.39 39.46 17.17
C GLU A 527 -7.62 38.42 16.34
N SER A 528 -8.33 37.59 15.58
CA SER A 528 -7.71 36.63 14.66
C SER A 528 -6.89 37.32 13.57
N MET A 529 -7.34 38.45 13.03
CA MET A 529 -6.57 39.24 12.06
C MET A 529 -5.30 39.83 12.67
N GLU A 530 -5.35 40.35 13.89
CA GLU A 530 -4.20 40.90 14.60
C GLU A 530 -3.15 39.82 14.90
N ILE A 531 -3.57 38.66 15.42
CA ILE A 531 -2.70 37.51 15.68
C ILE A 531 -2.06 37.02 14.37
N PHE A 532 -2.88 36.83 13.32
CA PHE A 532 -2.42 36.30 12.04
C PHE A 532 -1.41 37.25 11.36
N LEU A 533 -1.76 38.53 11.21
CA LEU A 533 -0.90 39.51 10.53
C LEU A 533 0.36 39.86 11.33
N GLY A 534 0.25 39.85 12.67
CA GLY A 534 1.38 40.03 13.59
C GLY A 534 2.38 38.88 13.50
N SER A 535 1.90 37.67 13.20
CA SER A 535 2.75 36.48 13.08
C SER A 535 3.45 36.32 11.72
N LEU A 536 3.11 37.15 10.72
CA LEU A 536 3.70 37.10 9.37
C LEU A 536 5.14 37.65 9.36
N GLU A 537 6.07 36.84 9.83
CA GLU A 537 7.51 37.12 9.82
C GLU A 537 8.23 36.23 8.81
N ARG A 538 9.36 36.70 8.25
CA ARG A 538 10.12 35.98 7.21
C ARG A 538 10.48 34.55 7.61
N ALA A 539 10.80 34.31 8.88
CA ALA A 539 11.24 33.01 9.38
C ALA A 539 10.15 31.92 9.36
N LYS A 540 8.88 32.30 9.53
CA LYS A 540 7.72 31.38 9.56
C LYS A 540 6.80 31.54 8.34
N PHE A 541 7.17 32.40 7.39
CA PHE A 541 6.28 32.82 6.31
C PHE A 541 5.76 31.66 5.46
N ASP A 542 6.64 30.76 5.02
CA ASP A 542 6.23 29.63 4.18
C ASP A 542 5.28 28.68 4.91
N ASP A 543 5.50 28.42 6.20
CA ASP A 543 4.59 27.61 7.03
C ASP A 543 3.22 28.28 7.14
N ILE A 544 3.19 29.58 7.47
CA ILE A 544 1.93 30.35 7.58
C ILE A 544 1.19 30.38 6.24
N LYS A 545 1.90 30.69 5.15
CA LYS A 545 1.32 30.72 3.79
C LYS A 545 0.76 29.36 3.40
N ASN A 546 1.53 28.27 3.59
CA ASN A 546 1.09 26.93 3.22
C ASN A 546 -0.08 26.46 4.09
N TYR A 547 -0.08 26.77 5.39
CA TYR A 547 -1.21 26.52 6.29
C TYR A 547 -2.46 27.28 5.80
N PHE A 548 -2.34 28.59 5.60
CA PHE A 548 -3.43 29.44 5.11
C PHE A 548 -4.01 28.95 3.78
N VAL A 549 -3.15 28.74 2.78
CA VAL A 549 -3.58 28.35 1.43
C VAL A 549 -4.23 26.98 1.43
N SER A 550 -3.78 26.04 2.27
CA SER A 550 -4.41 24.72 2.40
C SER A 550 -5.86 24.84 2.89
N PHE A 551 -6.10 25.61 3.96
CA PHE A 551 -7.45 25.82 4.48
C PHE A 551 -8.33 26.63 3.52
N MET A 552 -7.83 27.76 3.02
CA MET A 552 -8.55 28.59 2.04
C MET A 552 -9.03 27.76 0.84
N SER A 553 -8.15 26.88 0.34
CA SER A 553 -8.46 26.01 -0.80
C SER A 553 -9.52 24.95 -0.46
N VAL A 554 -9.48 24.34 0.72
CA VAL A 554 -10.48 23.34 1.11
C VAL A 554 -11.84 23.97 1.44
N TYR A 555 -11.89 25.19 1.97
CA TYR A 555 -13.13 25.94 2.09
C TYR A 555 -13.70 26.32 0.72
N THR A 556 -12.86 26.74 -0.22
CA THR A 556 -13.27 27.00 -1.62
C THR A 556 -13.88 25.75 -2.25
N LEU A 557 -13.19 24.59 -2.13
CA LEU A 557 -13.70 23.30 -2.61
C LEU A 557 -15.06 22.94 -2.00
N SER A 558 -15.22 23.20 -0.70
CA SER A 558 -16.47 22.93 0.02
C SER A 558 -17.63 23.77 -0.52
N GLU A 559 -17.42 25.06 -0.77
CA GLU A 559 -18.45 25.94 -1.31
C GLU A 559 -18.80 25.60 -2.77
N ASN A 560 -17.80 25.33 -3.60
CA ASN A 560 -18.03 24.93 -5.00
C ASN A 560 -18.81 23.62 -5.11
N TYR A 561 -18.55 22.67 -4.19
CA TYR A 561 -19.34 21.44 -4.12
C TYR A 561 -20.79 21.68 -3.66
N LYS A 562 -21.01 22.56 -2.67
CA LYS A 562 -22.37 22.91 -2.21
C LYS A 562 -23.17 23.59 -3.33
N ASN A 563 -22.58 24.56 -4.01
CA ASN A 563 -23.23 25.33 -5.09
C ASN A 563 -23.68 24.43 -6.25
N ARG A 564 -22.91 23.37 -6.55
CA ARG A 564 -23.34 22.34 -7.51
C ARG A 564 -24.62 21.62 -7.09
N LYS A 565 -24.75 21.24 -5.82
CA LYS A 565 -25.97 20.54 -5.34
C LYS A 565 -27.21 21.42 -5.46
N THR A 566 -27.08 22.72 -5.22
CA THR A 566 -28.18 23.67 -5.38
C THR A 566 -28.57 23.90 -6.84
N GLN A 567 -27.62 23.79 -7.79
CA GLN A 567 -27.88 23.97 -9.22
C GLN A 567 -28.35 22.68 -9.93
N GLY A 568 -27.94 21.50 -9.46
CA GLY A 568 -28.31 20.19 -10.03
C GLY A 568 -29.60 19.56 -9.45
N GLY A 569 -30.33 20.27 -8.59
CA GLY A 569 -31.63 19.88 -8.05
C GLY A 569 -32.83 20.44 -8.82
N LYS A 570 -32.68 20.69 -10.12
CA LYS A 570 -33.75 21.05 -11.04
C LYS A 570 -33.97 19.96 -12.07
#